data_AF-A0AA35PXZ2-F1
#
_entry.id   AF-A0AA35PXZ2-F1
#
_cell.length_a   1.000
_cell.length_b   1.000
_cell.length_c   1.000
_cell.angle_alpha   90.00
_cell.angle_beta   90.00
_cell.angle_gamma   90.00
#
_symmetry.space_group_name_H-M   'P 1'
#
loop_
_entity.id
_entity.type
_entity.pdbx_description
1 polymer ?
#
loop_
_entity_poly.entity_id
_entity_poly.type
_entity_poly.pdbx_seq_one_letter_code
_entity_poly.pdbx_strand_id
1 'polypeptide(L)'
;MLNLTHPESIPTTQSLWKKFLPWFYTKTVHIGADEYDKAKVDYTRFVNELASYINKQPGKSSSIWGTFTPKGGANISTDVAIQHWAFYEGDPWSDYFANNYEVINSDMEIYTVPKWSAYFRQSLDQQLIFTGNTSGGPFAPNILDLGNGTNNPPPYKQLGGDLQQSEYKQLFEVLQPAVPGQNLDRGIPSVSETILEYDYQKAGKEVVDDRSGNNYHGKNHGCETG
;
A
#
# COMPACT_ATOMS: atom_id res chain seq x y z
N MET A 1 -18.06 12.51 -10.69
CA MET A 1 -16.79 12.73 -11.43
C MET A 1 -16.60 14.22 -11.70
N LEU A 2 -15.36 14.71 -11.70
CA LEU A 2 -15.03 16.10 -12.05
C LEU A 2 -15.38 16.34 -13.53
N ASN A 3 -15.92 17.52 -13.85
CA ASN A 3 -16.21 17.87 -15.24
C ASN A 3 -14.93 18.38 -15.94
N LEU A 4 -14.23 17.51 -16.66
CA LEU A 4 -12.93 17.83 -17.27
C LEU A 4 -13.00 18.83 -18.43
N THR A 5 -14.20 19.10 -18.97
CA THR A 5 -14.42 20.15 -19.99
C THR A 5 -14.62 21.53 -19.38
N HIS A 6 -14.90 21.62 -18.08
CA HIS A 6 -15.06 22.91 -17.42
C HIS A 6 -13.69 23.62 -17.31
N PRO A 7 -13.56 24.89 -17.74
CA PRO A 7 -12.28 25.56 -17.85
C PRO A 7 -11.53 25.65 -16.51
N GLU A 8 -12.27 25.75 -15.40
CA GLU A 8 -11.68 25.84 -14.04
C GLU A 8 -11.25 24.50 -13.43
N SER A 9 -11.53 23.35 -14.05
CA SER A 9 -11.21 22.05 -13.45
C SER A 9 -9.70 21.83 -13.28
N ILE A 10 -8.91 22.13 -14.32
CA ILE A 10 -7.44 22.03 -14.26
C ILE A 10 -6.85 23.11 -13.34
N PRO A 11 -7.17 24.41 -13.48
CA PRO A 11 -6.68 25.47 -12.58
C PRO A 11 -7.00 25.18 -11.10
N THR A 12 -8.21 24.74 -10.80
CA THR A 12 -8.61 24.39 -9.43
C THR A 12 -7.74 23.24 -8.90
N THR A 13 -7.55 22.18 -9.68
CA THR A 13 -6.75 21.03 -9.24
C THR A 13 -5.26 21.38 -9.10
N GLN A 14 -4.71 22.18 -10.02
CA GLN A 14 -3.35 22.72 -9.90
C GLN A 14 -3.20 23.61 -8.66
N SER A 15 -4.23 24.39 -8.28
CA SER A 15 -4.20 25.20 -7.06
C SER A 15 -4.14 24.36 -5.78
N LEU A 16 -4.83 23.20 -5.77
CA LEU A 16 -4.74 22.23 -4.67
C LEU A 16 -3.34 21.64 -4.61
N TRP A 17 -2.78 21.19 -5.74
CA TRP A 17 -1.40 20.72 -5.80
C TRP A 17 -0.41 21.80 -5.39
N LYS A 18 -0.59 23.06 -5.78
CA LYS A 18 0.23 24.17 -5.31
C LYS A 18 0.25 24.28 -3.79
N LYS A 19 -0.90 24.07 -3.14
CA LYS A 19 -1.04 24.17 -1.68
C LYS A 19 -0.41 22.99 -0.96
N PHE A 20 -0.59 21.77 -1.46
CA PHE A 20 -0.22 20.53 -0.76
C PHE A 20 1.08 19.89 -1.23
N LEU A 21 1.52 20.10 -2.48
CA LEU A 21 2.74 19.49 -3.02
C LEU A 21 4.00 19.75 -2.15
N PRO A 22 4.19 20.96 -1.55
CA PRO A 22 5.33 21.20 -0.65
C PRO A 22 5.30 20.39 0.65
N TRP A 23 4.17 19.79 1.02
CA TRP A 23 4.06 18.98 2.24
C TRP A 23 4.62 17.58 2.04
N PHE A 24 4.77 17.13 0.79
CA PHE A 24 5.32 15.82 0.46
C PHE A 24 6.84 15.89 0.34
N TYR A 25 7.55 15.12 1.15
CA TYR A 25 9.00 14.93 1.03
C TYR A 25 9.38 13.83 0.01
N THR A 26 8.40 13.22 -0.64
CA THR A 26 8.60 12.17 -1.65
C THR A 26 9.06 12.76 -2.99
N LYS A 27 9.69 11.92 -3.82
CA LYS A 27 10.03 12.28 -5.22
C LYS A 27 8.81 12.15 -6.12
N THR A 28 8.04 11.06 -5.97
CA THR A 28 6.84 10.81 -6.76
C THR A 28 5.59 11.13 -5.96
N VAL A 29 4.57 11.71 -6.61
CA VAL A 29 3.21 11.83 -6.10
C VAL A 29 2.22 11.15 -7.04
N HIS A 30 1.21 10.49 -6.49
CA HIS A 30 0.17 9.82 -7.26
C HIS A 30 -1.01 10.78 -7.47
N ILE A 31 -1.42 11.02 -8.73
CA ILE A 31 -2.52 11.96 -9.04
C ILE A 31 -3.90 11.28 -9.14
N GLY A 32 -3.94 9.95 -8.96
CA GLY A 32 -5.17 9.15 -8.97
C GLY A 32 -5.57 8.85 -10.39
N ALA A 33 -6.70 9.44 -10.82
CA ALA A 33 -7.23 9.38 -12.17
C ALA A 33 -7.68 7.98 -12.63
N ASP A 34 -8.08 7.12 -11.70
CA ASP A 34 -8.78 5.86 -11.95
C ASP A 34 -10.26 6.06 -12.30
N GLU A 35 -10.85 5.04 -12.94
CA GLU A 35 -12.29 4.87 -13.18
C GLU A 35 -13.00 6.04 -13.89
N TYR A 36 -12.26 6.87 -14.62
CA TYR A 36 -12.86 7.81 -15.55
C TYR A 36 -13.45 7.08 -16.76
N ASP A 37 -14.44 7.70 -17.40
CA ASP A 37 -15.12 7.11 -18.55
C ASP A 37 -14.18 7.01 -19.78
N LYS A 38 -13.90 5.75 -20.15
CA LYS A 38 -13.94 5.16 -21.51
C LYS A 38 -13.68 6.11 -22.68
N ALA A 39 -14.68 6.94 -22.90
CA ALA A 39 -14.85 7.72 -24.12
C ALA A 39 -14.29 9.15 -24.02
N LYS A 40 -13.77 9.59 -22.87
CA LYS A 40 -13.44 11.00 -22.62
C LYS A 40 -12.01 11.34 -22.97
N VAL A 41 -11.79 11.94 -24.14
CA VAL A 41 -10.48 12.49 -24.57
C VAL A 41 -9.94 13.58 -23.64
N ASP A 42 -10.80 14.28 -22.90
CA ASP A 42 -10.39 15.30 -21.92
C ASP A 42 -9.60 14.70 -20.74
N TYR A 43 -9.71 13.38 -20.52
CA TYR A 43 -8.92 12.65 -19.53
C TYR A 43 -7.42 12.82 -19.77
N THR A 44 -6.96 12.54 -21.00
CA THR A 44 -5.55 12.64 -21.36
C THR A 44 -5.03 14.06 -21.17
N ARG A 45 -5.80 15.08 -21.58
CA ARG A 45 -5.44 16.49 -21.36
C ARG A 45 -5.26 16.77 -19.88
N PHE A 46 -6.23 16.36 -19.05
CA PHE A 46 -6.21 16.60 -17.61
C PHE A 46 -4.98 15.96 -16.95
N VAL A 47 -4.69 14.69 -17.23
CA VAL A 47 -3.53 13.99 -16.68
C VAL A 47 -2.22 14.66 -17.11
N ASN A 48 -2.04 14.93 -18.41
CA ASN A 48 -0.80 15.51 -18.92
C ASN A 48 -0.54 16.93 -18.36
N GLU A 49 -1.57 17.76 -18.24
CA GLU A 49 -1.46 19.12 -17.67
C GLU A 49 -1.10 19.09 -16.17
N LEU A 50 -1.68 18.18 -15.40
CA LEU A 50 -1.34 18.01 -13.98
C LEU A 50 0.05 17.42 -13.78
N ALA A 51 0.38 16.36 -14.52
CA ALA A 51 1.71 15.77 -14.51
C ALA A 51 2.79 16.79 -14.89
N SER A 52 2.57 17.56 -15.97
CA SER A 52 3.49 18.63 -16.36
C SER A 52 3.67 19.68 -15.27
N TYR A 53 2.59 20.11 -14.61
CA TYR A 53 2.64 21.05 -13.49
C TYR A 53 3.49 20.52 -12.32
N ILE A 54 3.32 19.24 -11.98
CA ILE A 54 4.06 18.57 -10.91
C ILE A 54 5.54 18.38 -11.30
N ASN A 55 5.82 17.85 -12.49
CA ASN A 55 7.16 17.52 -12.96
C ASN A 55 8.04 18.77 -13.18
N LYS A 56 7.43 19.95 -13.34
CA LYS A 56 8.15 21.24 -13.35
C LYS A 56 8.72 21.62 -11.98
N GLN A 57 8.25 21.01 -10.89
CA GLN A 57 8.80 21.25 -9.57
C GLN A 57 10.11 20.45 -9.37
N PRO A 58 11.16 21.05 -8.79
CA PRO A 58 12.44 20.37 -8.63
C PRO A 58 12.32 19.05 -7.87
N GLY A 59 12.79 17.96 -8.48
CA GLY A 59 12.83 16.63 -7.88
C GLY A 59 11.46 15.97 -7.69
N LYS A 60 10.43 16.46 -8.40
CA LYS A 60 9.09 15.87 -8.39
C LYS A 60 8.79 15.12 -9.68
N SER A 61 8.12 13.99 -9.54
CA SER A 61 7.53 13.18 -10.61
C SER A 61 6.10 12.79 -10.25
N SER A 62 5.35 12.27 -11.23
CA SER A 62 3.95 11.88 -11.05
C SER A 62 3.70 10.43 -11.48
N SER A 63 2.71 9.81 -10.85
CA SER A 63 2.14 8.53 -11.28
C SER A 63 0.61 8.58 -11.31
N ILE A 64 -0.02 7.71 -12.11
CA ILE A 64 -1.47 7.53 -12.19
C ILE A 64 -1.84 6.05 -12.03
N TRP A 65 -3.11 5.80 -11.72
CA TRP A 65 -3.67 4.48 -11.94
C TRP A 65 -3.76 4.23 -13.44
N GLY A 66 -3.37 3.02 -13.86
CA GLY A 66 -3.59 2.54 -15.22
C GLY A 66 -5.06 2.64 -15.58
N THR A 67 -5.33 3.46 -16.57
CA THR A 67 -6.66 3.73 -17.11
C THR A 67 -6.49 3.78 -18.62
N PHE A 68 -7.39 3.11 -19.33
CA PHE A 68 -7.35 2.84 -20.76
C PHE A 68 -6.76 3.99 -21.59
N THR A 69 -6.02 3.66 -22.64
CA THR A 69 -5.66 4.68 -23.64
C THR A 69 -6.89 4.93 -24.53
N PRO A 70 -7.44 6.16 -24.62
CA PRO A 70 -8.66 6.40 -25.38
C PRO A 70 -8.48 6.06 -26.86
N LYS A 71 -9.44 5.33 -27.44
CA LYS A 71 -9.51 5.09 -28.90
C LYS A 71 -9.85 6.40 -29.62
N GLY A 72 -8.90 7.31 -29.82
CA GLY A 72 -9.15 8.52 -30.61
C GLY A 72 -8.29 9.76 -30.40
N GLY A 73 -7.33 9.80 -29.46
CA GLY A 73 -6.43 10.96 -29.38
C GLY A 73 -5.66 11.14 -28.09
N ALA A 74 -4.39 11.52 -28.28
CA ALA A 74 -3.33 11.81 -27.31
C ALA A 74 -3.05 10.71 -26.26
N ASN A 75 -1.79 10.30 -26.21
CA ASN A 75 -1.28 9.40 -25.19
C ASN A 75 -0.94 10.19 -23.91
N ILE A 76 -0.97 9.50 -22.78
CA ILE A 76 -0.34 10.02 -21.56
C ILE A 76 1.16 10.15 -21.83
N SER A 77 1.82 11.17 -21.26
CA SER A 77 3.28 11.27 -21.35
C SER A 77 3.95 10.05 -20.71
N THR A 78 4.99 9.51 -21.32
CA THR A 78 5.83 8.45 -20.73
C THR A 78 6.62 8.93 -19.52
N ASP A 79 6.63 10.24 -19.23
CA ASP A 79 7.15 10.81 -17.98
C ASP A 79 6.25 10.53 -16.76
N VAL A 80 5.08 9.92 -16.98
CA VAL A 80 4.15 9.51 -15.93
C VAL A 80 4.24 8.00 -15.74
N ALA A 81 4.56 7.57 -14.52
CA ALA A 81 4.53 6.15 -14.19
C ALA A 81 3.09 5.65 -14.08
N ILE A 82 2.84 4.45 -14.62
CA ILE A 82 1.53 3.82 -14.66
C ILE A 82 1.44 2.74 -13.58
N GLN A 83 0.55 2.93 -12.62
CA GLN A 83 0.23 1.92 -11.62
C GLN A 83 -0.88 1.01 -12.14
N HIS A 84 -0.48 -0.12 -12.73
CA HIS A 84 -1.41 -1.09 -13.29
C HIS A 84 -2.16 -1.84 -12.17
N TRP A 85 -3.47 -1.97 -12.31
CA TRP A 85 -4.34 -2.60 -11.31
C TRP A 85 -5.38 -3.56 -11.86
N ALA A 86 -5.73 -3.48 -13.15
CA ALA A 86 -6.68 -4.38 -13.77
C ALA A 86 -6.49 -4.47 -15.30
N PHE A 87 -6.47 -5.69 -15.83
CA PHE A 87 -6.38 -5.95 -17.28
C PHE A 87 -7.48 -5.27 -18.10
N TYR A 88 -8.70 -5.17 -17.56
CA TYR A 88 -9.80 -4.53 -18.27
C TYR A 88 -9.69 -2.99 -18.32
N GLU A 89 -8.84 -2.39 -17.47
CA GLU A 89 -8.51 -0.97 -17.54
C GLU A 89 -7.30 -0.68 -18.44
N GLY A 90 -6.43 -1.65 -18.67
CA GLY A 90 -5.35 -1.52 -19.65
C GLY A 90 -4.38 -2.68 -19.51
N ASP A 91 -3.95 -3.22 -20.64
CA ASP A 91 -3.06 -4.36 -20.68
C ASP A 91 -1.63 -3.92 -20.28
N PRO A 92 -1.07 -4.47 -19.19
CA PRO A 92 0.17 -3.95 -18.62
C PRO A 92 1.36 -4.09 -19.57
N TRP A 93 1.33 -5.10 -20.44
CA TRP A 93 2.39 -5.35 -21.41
C TRP A 93 2.21 -4.50 -22.66
N SER A 94 1.12 -4.70 -23.39
CA SER A 94 0.91 -4.13 -24.72
C SER A 94 0.52 -2.66 -24.71
N ASP A 95 -0.20 -2.18 -23.69
CA ASP A 95 -0.56 -0.75 -23.60
C ASP A 95 0.56 0.06 -22.94
N TYR A 96 1.27 -0.49 -21.95
CA TYR A 96 2.25 0.27 -21.16
C TYR A 96 3.71 -0.15 -21.38
N PHE A 97 4.09 -1.37 -20.99
CA PHE A 97 5.50 -1.78 -21.00
C PHE A 97 6.13 -1.71 -22.41
N ALA A 98 5.44 -2.24 -23.42
CA ALA A 98 5.86 -2.22 -24.83
C ALA A 98 5.92 -0.80 -25.42
N ASN A 99 5.24 0.17 -24.80
CA ASN A 99 5.23 1.58 -25.21
C ASN A 99 6.10 2.48 -24.31
N ASN A 100 7.08 1.89 -23.61
CA ASN A 100 8.12 2.61 -22.84
C ASN A 100 7.58 3.42 -21.63
N TYR A 101 6.46 2.99 -21.06
CA TYR A 101 6.02 3.49 -19.75
C TYR A 101 6.74 2.77 -18.62
N GLU A 102 7.04 3.51 -17.53
CA GLU A 102 7.32 2.89 -16.24
C GLU A 102 6.03 2.28 -15.68
N VAL A 103 6.06 0.99 -15.32
CA VAL A 103 4.88 0.26 -14.82
C VAL A 103 5.12 -0.17 -13.38
N ILE A 104 4.21 0.23 -12.49
CA ILE A 104 4.12 -0.24 -11.11
C ILE A 104 3.04 -1.32 -11.07
N ASN A 105 3.42 -2.53 -10.67
CA ASN A 105 2.49 -3.65 -10.55
C ASN A 105 1.68 -3.53 -9.25
N SER A 106 0.38 -3.33 -9.37
CA SER A 106 -0.59 -3.31 -8.27
C SER A 106 -1.85 -4.08 -8.67
N ASP A 107 -1.66 -5.18 -9.42
CA ASP A 107 -2.72 -5.99 -9.97
C ASP A 107 -3.76 -6.40 -8.91
N MET A 108 -5.02 -6.49 -9.34
CA MET A 108 -6.14 -6.85 -8.49
C MET A 108 -5.99 -8.19 -7.75
N GLU A 109 -5.15 -9.11 -8.24
CA GLU A 109 -4.83 -10.37 -7.57
C GLU A 109 -4.05 -10.20 -6.26
N ILE A 110 -3.32 -9.08 -6.11
CA ILE A 110 -2.65 -8.69 -4.86
C ILE A 110 -3.43 -7.62 -4.08
N TYR A 111 -4.74 -7.50 -4.35
CA TYR A 111 -5.62 -6.55 -3.67
C TYR A 111 -6.48 -7.23 -2.60
N THR A 112 -6.71 -6.54 -1.47
CA THR A 112 -7.56 -7.04 -0.39
C THR A 112 -8.57 -5.99 0.07
N VAL A 113 -9.76 -6.45 0.44
CA VAL A 113 -10.77 -5.64 1.11
C VAL A 113 -11.02 -6.25 2.48
N PRO A 114 -10.51 -5.66 3.58
CA PRO A 114 -10.57 -6.27 4.92
C PRO A 114 -11.98 -6.49 5.47
N LYS A 115 -12.99 -5.86 4.88
CA LYS A 115 -14.42 -6.03 5.22
C LYS A 115 -15.09 -6.98 4.22
N TRP A 116 -16.41 -6.89 4.07
CA TRP A 116 -17.11 -7.67 3.07
C TRP A 116 -16.87 -7.11 1.66
N SER A 117 -16.62 -8.01 0.72
CA SER A 117 -16.61 -7.76 -0.72
C SER A 117 -17.15 -9.00 -1.44
N ALA A 118 -17.91 -8.79 -2.51
CA ALA A 118 -18.35 -9.88 -3.38
C ALA A 118 -17.23 -10.39 -4.31
N TYR A 119 -16.16 -9.61 -4.47
CA TYR A 119 -15.13 -9.84 -5.50
C TYR A 119 -13.73 -10.01 -4.91
N PHE A 120 -13.40 -9.29 -3.84
CA PHE A 120 -12.04 -9.23 -3.30
C PHE A 120 -11.91 -10.01 -2.00
N ARG A 121 -10.78 -10.69 -1.84
CA ARG A 121 -10.43 -11.45 -0.64
C ARG A 121 -10.15 -10.51 0.54
N GLN A 122 -10.34 -11.00 1.76
CA GLN A 122 -10.00 -10.26 2.99
C GLN A 122 -8.52 -10.31 3.35
N SER A 123 -7.80 -11.29 2.78
CA SER A 123 -6.37 -11.50 2.95
C SER A 123 -5.73 -11.84 1.60
N LEU A 124 -4.43 -11.59 1.50
CA LEU A 124 -3.66 -11.98 0.32
C LEU A 124 -3.65 -13.50 0.15
N ASP A 125 -3.62 -13.93 -1.11
CA ASP A 125 -3.54 -15.34 -1.47
C ASP A 125 -2.09 -15.83 -1.29
N GLN A 126 -1.83 -16.61 -0.24
CA GLN A 126 -0.49 -17.12 0.00
C GLN A 126 0.02 -18.03 -1.13
N GLN A 127 -0.87 -18.78 -1.79
CA GLN A 127 -0.46 -19.63 -2.90
C GLN A 127 0.06 -18.77 -4.06
N LEU A 128 -0.63 -17.66 -4.36
CA LEU A 128 -0.16 -16.67 -5.33
C LEU A 128 1.23 -16.16 -4.96
N ILE A 129 1.44 -15.75 -3.70
CA ILE A 129 2.72 -15.19 -3.27
C ILE A 129 3.87 -16.19 -3.42
N PHE A 130 3.69 -17.46 -3.00
CA PHE A 130 4.79 -18.43 -2.96
C PHE A 130 4.97 -19.26 -4.24
N THR A 131 3.91 -19.44 -5.03
CA THR A 131 3.92 -20.36 -6.20
C THR A 131 3.11 -19.83 -7.39
N GLY A 132 2.67 -18.58 -7.35
CA GLY A 132 1.74 -18.02 -8.32
C GLY A 132 2.34 -17.47 -9.60
N ASN A 133 3.66 -17.48 -9.80
CA ASN A 133 4.21 -17.08 -11.09
C ASN A 133 3.94 -18.12 -12.18
N THR A 134 4.06 -17.71 -13.44
CA THR A 134 3.77 -18.54 -14.63
C THR A 134 4.66 -19.79 -14.77
N SER A 135 5.74 -19.89 -13.99
CA SER A 135 6.67 -21.02 -13.94
C SER A 135 6.55 -21.84 -12.65
N GLY A 136 5.54 -21.56 -11.81
CA GLY A 136 5.29 -22.25 -10.54
C GLY A 136 6.17 -21.79 -9.35
N GLY A 137 6.90 -20.69 -9.51
CA GLY A 137 7.68 -20.06 -8.45
C GLY A 137 6.95 -18.88 -7.79
N PRO A 138 7.61 -18.13 -6.90
CA PRO A 138 7.00 -17.03 -6.18
C PRO A 138 6.58 -15.90 -7.12
N PHE A 139 5.47 -15.25 -6.77
CA PHE A 139 5.08 -13.99 -7.37
C PHE A 139 6.18 -12.95 -7.15
N ALA A 140 6.33 -12.08 -8.13
CA ALA A 140 7.35 -11.06 -8.17
C ALA A 140 6.79 -9.85 -8.91
N PRO A 141 7.16 -8.60 -8.55
CA PRO A 141 6.68 -7.40 -9.22
C PRO A 141 6.76 -7.38 -10.76
N ASN A 142 7.70 -8.10 -11.37
CA ASN A 142 7.81 -8.22 -12.84
C ASN A 142 6.78 -9.20 -13.46
N ILE A 143 5.96 -9.88 -12.65
CA ILE A 143 4.89 -10.75 -13.10
C ILE A 143 3.62 -9.91 -13.25
N LEU A 144 3.46 -9.31 -14.43
CA LEU A 144 2.32 -8.48 -14.83
C LEU A 144 1.14 -9.33 -15.35
N ASP A 145 1.40 -10.54 -15.82
CA ASP A 145 0.41 -11.47 -16.36
C ASP A 145 0.65 -12.87 -15.78
N LEU A 146 -0.29 -13.33 -14.93
CA LEU A 146 -0.24 -14.65 -14.29
C LEU A 146 -0.62 -15.78 -15.25
N GLY A 147 -1.31 -15.47 -16.35
CA GLY A 147 -1.76 -16.44 -17.35
C GLY A 147 -0.78 -16.65 -18.50
N ASN A 148 0.14 -15.70 -18.72
CA ASN A 148 1.07 -15.74 -19.84
C ASN A 148 2.49 -15.27 -19.47
N GLY A 149 3.42 -16.22 -19.34
CA GLY A 149 4.83 -15.94 -19.02
C GLY A 149 5.58 -15.09 -20.05
N THR A 150 5.07 -14.98 -21.29
CA THR A 150 5.69 -14.15 -22.33
C THR A 150 5.31 -12.67 -22.23
N ASN A 151 4.26 -12.33 -21.47
CA ASN A 151 3.80 -10.97 -21.20
C ASN A 151 4.44 -10.36 -19.93
N ASN A 152 5.56 -10.91 -19.49
CA ASN A 152 6.25 -10.51 -18.27
C ASN A 152 7.67 -10.02 -18.60
N PRO A 153 8.08 -8.84 -18.11
CA PRO A 153 9.46 -8.40 -18.28
C PRO A 153 10.44 -9.33 -17.56
N PRO A 154 11.71 -9.35 -18.01
CA PRO A 154 12.76 -10.11 -17.33
C PRO A 154 12.81 -9.79 -15.84
N PRO A 155 13.09 -10.79 -14.98
CA PRO A 155 13.24 -10.55 -13.56
C PRO A 155 14.34 -9.52 -13.31
N TYR A 156 14.06 -8.55 -12.44
CA TYR A 156 15.08 -7.66 -11.90
C TYR A 156 15.43 -8.11 -10.48
N LYS A 157 16.60 -7.70 -9.98
CA LYS A 157 17.06 -8.07 -8.65
C LYS A 157 16.05 -7.62 -7.60
N GLN A 158 15.38 -8.59 -6.98
CA GLN A 158 14.54 -8.36 -5.81
C GLN A 158 15.33 -8.75 -4.56
N LEU A 159 15.06 -8.04 -3.46
CA LEU A 159 15.47 -8.50 -2.14
C LEU A 159 14.51 -9.61 -1.77
N GLY A 160 14.96 -10.86 -1.87
CA GLY A 160 14.19 -12.05 -1.55
C GLY A 160 15.11 -13.22 -1.20
N GLY A 161 14.57 -14.18 -0.47
CA GLY A 161 15.23 -15.45 -0.17
C GLY A 161 14.30 -16.61 -0.52
N ASP A 162 14.78 -17.84 -0.33
CA ASP A 162 14.08 -19.06 -0.75
C ASP A 162 13.05 -19.54 0.28
N LEU A 163 12.34 -18.61 0.93
CA LEU A 163 11.34 -18.93 1.97
C LEU A 163 10.16 -19.68 1.35
N GLN A 164 9.85 -20.85 1.88
CA GLN A 164 8.70 -21.63 1.45
C GLN A 164 7.43 -21.26 2.24
N GLN A 165 6.27 -21.50 1.62
CA GLN A 165 4.96 -21.26 2.26
C GLN A 165 4.81 -22.02 3.60
N SER A 166 5.31 -23.25 3.66
CA SER A 166 5.28 -24.10 4.86
C SER A 166 6.13 -23.55 6.01
N GLU A 167 7.17 -22.78 5.70
CA GLU A 167 8.11 -22.21 6.67
C GLU A 167 7.64 -20.84 7.18
N TYR A 168 6.83 -20.13 6.39
CA TYR A 168 6.41 -18.76 6.64
C TYR A 168 5.83 -18.55 8.05
N LYS A 169 4.90 -19.40 8.48
CA LYS A 169 4.23 -19.21 9.77
C LYS A 169 5.20 -19.36 10.95
N GLN A 170 6.04 -20.38 10.92
CA GLN A 170 7.02 -20.63 11.98
C GLN A 170 8.04 -19.50 12.05
N LEU A 171 8.50 -19.02 10.89
CA LEU A 171 9.43 -17.89 10.84
C LEU A 171 8.76 -16.59 11.33
N PHE A 172 7.51 -16.34 10.95
CA PHE A 172 6.76 -15.16 11.39
C PHE A 172 6.60 -15.12 12.91
N GLU A 173 6.27 -16.26 13.55
CA GLU A 173 6.15 -16.37 15.01
C GLU A 173 7.46 -16.01 15.75
N VAL A 174 8.62 -16.27 15.13
CA VAL A 174 9.94 -15.91 15.67
C VAL A 174 10.29 -14.44 15.40
N LEU A 175 10.02 -13.95 14.18
CA LEU A 175 10.43 -12.61 13.75
C LEU A 175 9.53 -11.51 14.30
N GLN A 176 8.22 -11.72 14.33
CA GLN A 176 7.24 -10.71 14.73
C GLN A 176 7.55 -10.08 16.11
N PRO A 177 7.84 -10.85 17.18
CA PRO A 177 8.18 -10.27 18.49
C PRO A 177 9.59 -9.66 18.53
N ALA A 178 10.46 -10.00 17.58
CA ALA A 178 11.82 -9.47 17.48
C ALA A 178 11.90 -8.15 16.70
N VAL A 179 10.82 -7.70 16.06
CA VAL A 179 10.79 -6.44 15.29
C VAL A 179 10.89 -5.25 16.26
N PRO A 180 11.94 -4.40 16.17
CA PRO A 180 12.11 -3.27 17.07
C PRO A 180 10.94 -2.28 17.00
N GLY A 181 10.43 -1.87 18.16
CA GLY A 181 9.34 -0.89 18.24
C GLY A 181 7.98 -1.40 17.76
N GLN A 182 7.82 -2.71 17.55
CA GLN A 182 6.55 -3.33 17.24
C GLN A 182 5.81 -3.63 18.55
N ASN A 183 4.54 -3.19 18.64
CA ASN A 183 3.56 -3.73 19.56
C ASN A 183 2.12 -3.53 19.00
N LEU A 184 1.89 -3.96 17.76
CA LEU A 184 0.60 -3.77 17.10
C LEU A 184 -0.52 -4.58 17.78
N ASP A 185 -0.16 -5.71 18.37
CA ASP A 185 -1.08 -6.57 19.12
C ASP A 185 -1.37 -6.02 20.52
N ARG A 186 -0.70 -4.92 20.92
CA ARG A 186 -0.80 -4.31 22.25
C ARG A 186 -0.53 -5.32 23.38
N GLY A 187 0.33 -6.29 23.11
CA GLY A 187 0.78 -7.27 24.10
C GLY A 187 1.55 -6.57 25.22
N ILE A 188 1.29 -7.00 26.46
CA ILE A 188 2.07 -6.62 27.63
C ILE A 188 2.77 -7.89 28.09
N PRO A 189 4.11 -7.90 28.24
CA PRO A 189 4.81 -9.07 28.75
C PRO A 189 4.20 -9.51 30.07
N SER A 190 3.87 -10.79 30.19
CA SER A 190 3.28 -11.34 31.40
C SER A 190 3.78 -12.76 31.64
N VAL A 191 4.02 -13.11 32.90
CA VAL A 191 4.36 -14.48 33.33
C VAL A 191 3.11 -15.32 33.61
N SER A 192 1.93 -14.71 33.62
CA SER A 192 0.62 -15.37 33.82
C SER A 192 -0.46 -14.79 32.90
N GLU A 193 -1.68 -15.35 32.94
CA GLU A 193 -2.84 -14.79 32.21
C GLU A 193 -3.31 -13.44 32.78
N THR A 194 -2.92 -13.11 34.02
CA THR A 194 -3.26 -11.84 34.65
C THR A 194 -2.10 -10.86 34.45
N ILE A 195 -2.37 -9.68 33.86
CA ILE A 195 -1.34 -8.67 33.62
C ILE A 195 -1.06 -7.86 34.89
N LEU A 196 -2.11 -7.44 35.60
CA LEU A 196 -2.02 -6.64 36.83
C LEU A 196 -3.06 -7.15 37.82
N GLU A 197 -2.65 -7.33 39.07
CA GLU A 197 -3.58 -7.61 40.16
C GLU A 197 -3.20 -6.79 41.38
N TYR A 198 -4.08 -5.89 41.83
CA TYR A 198 -3.81 -5.03 42.99
C TYR A 198 -4.85 -5.24 44.08
N ASP A 199 -4.39 -5.31 45.33
CA ASP A 199 -5.24 -5.35 46.52
C ASP A 199 -5.08 -4.06 47.32
N TYR A 200 -6.01 -3.12 47.12
CA TYR A 200 -5.95 -1.80 47.75
C TYR A 200 -6.21 -1.82 49.27
N GLN A 201 -6.75 -2.91 49.83
CA GLN A 201 -6.88 -3.09 51.28
C GLN A 201 -5.54 -3.46 51.94
N LYS A 202 -4.55 -3.85 51.14
CA LYS A 202 -3.19 -4.17 51.59
C LYS A 202 -2.15 -3.25 50.96
N ALA A 203 -2.60 -2.16 50.34
CA ALA A 203 -1.72 -1.22 49.66
C ALA A 203 -0.88 -0.41 50.64
N GLY A 204 0.39 -0.20 50.29
CA GLY A 204 1.26 0.74 51.00
C GLY A 204 0.91 2.19 50.66
N LYS A 205 1.39 3.11 51.51
CA LYS A 205 1.19 4.56 51.31
C LYS A 205 1.81 5.11 50.03
N GLU A 206 2.89 4.48 49.54
CA GLU A 206 3.63 4.95 48.35
C GLU A 206 3.63 3.95 47.19
N VAL A 207 3.45 2.65 47.48
CA VAL A 207 3.53 1.56 46.50
C VAL A 207 2.36 0.60 46.71
N VAL A 208 1.76 0.16 45.62
CA VAL A 208 0.73 -0.88 45.59
C VAL A 208 1.31 -2.12 44.92
N ASP A 209 1.36 -3.22 45.65
CA ASP A 209 1.99 -4.44 45.14
C ASP A 209 1.17 -5.11 44.04
N ASP A 210 1.83 -5.40 42.92
CA ASP A 210 1.27 -6.25 41.88
C ASP A 210 1.39 -7.72 42.28
N ARG A 211 0.24 -8.38 42.39
CA ARG A 211 0.10 -9.77 42.84
C ARG A 211 0.03 -10.76 41.68
N SER A 212 0.00 -10.27 40.44
CA SER A 212 -0.07 -11.10 39.22
C SER A 212 1.21 -11.90 38.93
N GLY A 213 2.29 -11.60 39.65
CA GLY A 213 3.62 -12.17 39.45
C GLY A 213 4.49 -11.39 38.46
N ASN A 214 3.97 -10.32 37.86
CA ASN A 214 4.69 -9.54 36.85
C ASN A 214 5.59 -8.44 37.42
N ASN A 215 5.49 -8.14 38.71
CA ASN A 215 6.22 -7.07 39.40
C ASN A 215 5.94 -5.67 38.82
N TYR A 216 4.77 -5.46 38.23
CA TYR A 216 4.32 -4.15 37.76
C TYR A 216 3.74 -3.33 38.91
N HIS A 217 4.49 -3.13 40.00
CA HIS A 217 4.00 -2.42 41.18
C HIS A 217 3.53 -1.00 40.83
N GLY A 218 2.36 -0.63 41.33
CA GLY A 218 1.78 0.69 41.15
C GLY A 218 2.41 1.71 42.10
N LYS A 219 2.52 2.97 41.68
CA LYS A 219 2.91 4.08 42.56
C LYS A 219 1.68 4.82 43.05
N ASN A 220 1.52 4.93 44.37
CA ASN A 220 0.45 5.70 44.99
C ASN A 220 0.87 7.18 45.07
N HIS A 221 0.03 8.07 44.52
CA HIS A 221 0.23 9.53 44.51
C HIS A 221 -0.61 10.23 45.59
N GLY A 222 -0.67 9.65 46.80
CA GLY A 222 -1.34 10.24 47.96
C GLY A 222 -2.84 9.94 48.07
N CYS A 223 -3.33 8.91 47.37
CA CYS A 223 -4.67 8.39 47.60
C CYS A 223 -4.73 7.67 48.95
N GLU A 224 -5.78 7.91 49.74
CA GLU A 224 -6.06 7.13 50.95
C GLU A 224 -6.32 5.67 50.55
N THR A 225 -5.44 4.78 50.99
CA THR A 225 -5.62 3.33 50.92
C THR A 225 -6.16 2.88 52.28
N GLY A 226 -7.28 2.14 52.25
CA GLY A 226 -8.07 1.78 53.44
C GLY A 226 -7.41 0.78 54.39
#